data_AF-A0A9D4IAG2-F1
#
_entry.id   AF-A0A9D4IAG2-F1
#
_cell.length_a   1.000
_cell.length_b   1.000
_cell.length_c   1.000
_cell.angle_alpha   90.00
_cell.angle_beta   90.00
_cell.angle_gamma   90.00
#
_symmetry.space_group_name_H-M   'P 1'
#
loop_
_entity.id
_entity.type
_entity.pdbx_description
1 polymer ?
#
loop_
_entity_poly.entity_id
_entity_poly.type
_entity_poly.pdbx_seq_one_letter_code
_entity_poly.pdbx_strand_id
1 'polypeptide(L)' 'MYAYQQSGAIGRMFSCDRFGNYSPVGCTGSVCYCQDRRGNRIGDTTVNIGDSDSLNC' A
#
# COMPACT_ATOMS: atom_id res chain seq x y z
N MET A 1 -11.62 -14.69 15.46
CA MET A 1 -10.23 -14.93 15.04
C MET A 1 -10.17 -14.60 13.55
N TYR A 2 -9.39 -13.59 13.17
CA TYR A 2 -9.57 -12.75 11.97
C TYR A 2 -9.69 -13.54 10.65
N ALA A 3 -10.84 -13.41 9.98
CA ALA A 3 -11.22 -14.14 8.77
C ALA A 3 -10.62 -13.53 7.48
N TYR A 4 -9.29 -13.47 7.37
CA TYR A 4 -8.61 -12.91 6.20
C TYR A 4 -8.13 -13.96 5.18
N GLN A 5 -8.10 -15.25 5.51
CA GLN A 5 -7.31 -16.23 4.73
C GLN A 5 -8.08 -17.13 3.74
N GLN A 6 -9.37 -16.89 3.46
CA GLN A 6 -10.13 -17.82 2.60
C GLN A 6 -10.78 -17.22 1.33
N SER A 7 -10.58 -15.93 1.01
CA SER A 7 -11.22 -15.30 -0.15
C SER A 7 -10.32 -15.10 -1.38
N GLY A 8 -9.01 -15.38 -1.28
CA GLY A 8 -8.04 -14.93 -2.31
C GLY A 8 -7.90 -13.40 -2.39
N ALA A 9 -8.46 -12.67 -1.42
CA ALA A 9 -8.32 -11.23 -1.33
C ALA A 9 -6.88 -10.89 -0.92
N ILE A 10 -6.11 -10.34 -1.87
CA ILE A 10 -4.84 -9.71 -1.54
C ILE A 10 -5.16 -8.46 -0.72
N GLY A 11 -4.85 -8.47 0.57
CA GLY A 11 -5.13 -7.37 1.49
C GLY A 11 -4.49 -6.08 1.00
N ARG A 12 -5.26 -5.00 0.93
CA ARG A 12 -4.75 -3.68 0.58
C ARG A 12 -4.70 -2.81 1.82
N MET A 13 -3.53 -2.25 2.11
CA MET A 13 -3.34 -1.34 3.22
C MET A 13 -3.82 0.06 2.82
N PHE A 14 -4.70 0.63 3.63
CA PHE A 14 -5.20 1.99 3.44
C PHE A 14 -4.74 2.85 4.62
N SER A 15 -3.74 3.69 4.37
CA SER A 15 -3.29 4.71 5.30
C SER A 15 -3.65 6.07 4.72
N CYS A 16 -4.23 6.95 5.55
CA CYS A 16 -4.63 8.29 5.13
C CYS A 16 -3.93 9.35 5.98
N ASP A 17 -3.67 10.52 5.37
CA ASP A 17 -3.20 11.71 6.08
C ASP A 17 -4.35 12.38 6.88
N ARG A 18 -4.01 13.44 7.64
CA ARG A 18 -4.98 14.23 8.42
C ARG A 18 -6.06 14.94 7.59
N PHE A 19 -5.89 15.02 6.27
CA PHE A 19 -6.83 15.62 5.33
C PHE A 19 -7.67 14.57 4.60
N GLY A 20 -7.46 13.29 4.89
CA GLY A 20 -8.16 12.17 4.26
C GLY A 20 -7.59 11.76 2.90
N ASN A 21 -6.43 12.28 2.49
CA ASN A 21 -5.74 11.79 1.29
C ASN A 21 -5.04 10.48 1.59
N TYR A 22 -4.88 9.64 0.57
CA TYR A 22 -4.04 8.45 0.70
C TYR A 22 -2.58 8.80 0.97
N SER A 23 -1.94 7.98 1.80
CA SER A 23 -0.50 8.03 2.05
C SER A 23 0.29 7.85 0.74
N PRO A 24 1.46 8.49 0.58
CA PRO A 24 2.31 8.31 -0.60
C PRO A 24 2.73 6.85 -0.84
N VAL A 25 2.78 6.04 0.21
CA VAL A 25 3.10 4.61 0.12
C VAL A 25 1.82 3.78 0.24
N GLY A 26 1.55 2.97 -0.78
CA GLY A 26 0.47 2.00 -0.82
C GLY A 26 1.01 0.58 -0.89
N CYS A 27 0.38 -0.35 -0.16
CA CYS A 27 0.78 -1.76 -0.17
C CYS A 27 -0.42 -2.66 -0.50
N THR A 28 -0.20 -3.60 -1.41
CA THR A 28 -1.16 -4.64 -1.77
C THR A 28 -0.47 -6.00 -1.56
N GLY A 29 -0.92 -6.73 -0.55
CA GLY A 29 -0.29 -7.97 -0.11
C GLY A 29 1.08 -7.68 0.50
N SER A 30 2.11 -8.33 -0.04
CA SER A 30 3.51 -8.12 0.36
C SER A 30 4.22 -7.05 -0.45
N VAL A 31 3.56 -6.44 -1.44
CA VAL A 31 4.19 -5.51 -2.39
C VAL A 31 3.75 -4.08 -2.08
N CYS A 32 4.73 -3.20 -1.86
CA CYS A 32 4.52 -1.77 -1.68
C CYS A 32 5.03 -0.97 -2.87
N TYR A 33 4.41 0.18 -3.12
CA TYR A 33 4.68 1.07 -4.25
C TYR A 33 4.32 2.51 -3.89
N CYS A 34 4.84 3.46 -4.65
CA CYS A 34 4.38 4.85 -4.58
C CYS A 34 2.97 4.97 -5.17
N GLN A 35 2.12 5.76 -4.54
CA GLN A 35 0.79 6.07 -5.02
C GLN A 35 0.47 7.57 -4.89
N ASP A 36 -0.47 8.05 -5.70
CA ASP A 36 -0.98 9.41 -5.60
C ASP A 36 -1.95 9.58 -4.41
N ARG A 37 -2.39 10.81 -4.17
CA ARG A 37 -3.37 11.16 -3.12
C ARG A 37 -4.74 10.48 -3.28
N ARG A 38 -5.01 9.90 -4.45
CA ARG A 38 -6.25 9.17 -4.78
C ARG A 38 -6.06 7.65 -4.68
N GLY A 39 -4.84 7.20 -4.32
CA GLY A 39 -4.50 5.79 -4.16
C GLY A 39 -4.19 5.09 -5.49
N ASN A 40 -3.84 5.81 -6.56
CA ASN A 40 -3.38 5.19 -7.79
C ASN A 40 -1.87 5.00 -7.74
N ARG A 41 -1.39 3.81 -8.09
CA ARG A 41 0.05 3.54 -8.20
C ARG A 41 0.70 4.52 -9.19
N ILE A 42 1.83 5.07 -8.80
CA ILE A 42 2.68 5.91 -9.64
C ILE A 42 4.06 5.26 -9.76
N GLY A 43 4.57 5.19 -10.98
CA GLY A 43 5.86 4.58 -11.29
C GLY A 43 5.89 3.05 -11.19
N ASP A 44 7.03 2.50 -11.56
CA ASP A 44 7.21 1.05 -11.68
C ASP A 44 7.93 0.42 -10.48
N THR A 45 8.59 1.21 -9.64
CA THR A 45 9.32 0.71 -8.48
C THR A 45 8.38 0.06 -7.48
N THR A 46 8.71 -1.17 -7.09
CA THR A 46 8.03 -1.91 -6.04
C THR A 46 9.05 -2.50 -5.08
N VAL A 47 8.67 -2.63 -3.81
CA VAL A 47 9.48 -3.25 -2.77
C VAL A 47 8.62 -4.21 -1.95
N ASN A 48 9.27 -5.09 -1.18
CA ASN A 48 8.55 -5.87 -0.18
C ASN A 48 8.08 -4.98 0.97
N ILE A 49 7.01 -5.36 1.64
CA ILE A 49 6.44 -4.59 2.76
C ILE A 49 7.44 -4.34 3.89
N GLY A 50 8.39 -5.25 4.13
CA GLY A 50 9.48 -5.08 5.09
C GLY A 50 10.50 -4.01 4.70
N ASP A 51 10.56 -3.65 3.41
CA ASP A 51 11.47 -2.65 2.86
C ASP A 51 10.71 -1.37 2.46
N SER A 52 9.46 -1.21 2.88
CA SER A 52 8.61 -0.08 2.48
C SER A 52 9.20 1.29 2.83
N ASP A 53 10.00 1.38 3.90
CA ASP A 53 10.74 2.58 4.28
C ASP A 53 11.84 2.99 3.27
N SER A 54 12.22 2.10 2.35
CA SER A 54 13.18 2.41 1.29
C SER A 54 12.57 3.11 0.07
N LEU A 55 11.23 3.14 -0.03
CA LEU A 55 10.53 3.87 -1.09
C LEU A 55 10.64 5.38 -0.84
N ASN A 56 11.22 6.08 -1.81
CA ASN A 56 11.22 7.53 -1.84
C ASN A 56 10.03 8.03 -2.68
N CYS A 57 8.89 8.13 -2.01
CA CYS A 57 7.65 8.74 -2.47
C CYS A 57 7.44 10.06 -1.70
#